data_AF-A0A3L6MTX5-F1
#
_entry.id   AF-A0A3L6MTX5-F1
#
_cell.length_a   1.000
_cell.length_b   1.000
_cell.length_c   1.000
_cell.angle_alpha   90.00
_cell.angle_beta   90.00
_cell.angle_gamma   90.00
#
_symmetry.space_group_name_H-M   'P 1'
#
loop_
_entity.id
_entity.type
_entity.pdbx_description
1 polymer ?
#
loop_
_entity_poly.entity_id
_entity_poly.type
_entity_poly.pdbx_seq_one_letter_code
_entity_poly.pdbx_strand_id
1 'polypeptide(L)'
;MPQSSNEARILLALQALQNDPKLGIRRAASMYEVSYGTLRNRKNGIQSRGDWIPKSRKLSDLEENIIIQFILDLDSRGFPSRLRFVEEMANSLLGDRDAPPVGKR
;
A
#
# COMPACT_ATOMS: atom_id res chain seq x y z
N MET A 1 5.53 23.19 0.87
CA MET A 1 4.09 22.96 1.11
C MET A 1 3.85 21.47 1.05
N PRO A 2 3.23 20.83 2.05
CA PRO A 2 2.95 19.40 1.93
C PRO A 2 1.89 19.26 0.83
N GLN A 3 2.29 18.68 -0.30
CA GLN A 3 1.35 18.31 -1.35
C GLN A 3 0.37 17.35 -0.69
N SER A 4 -0.87 17.79 -0.45
CA SER A 4 -1.94 16.92 0.02
C SER A 4 -1.96 15.71 -0.92
N SER A 5 -1.74 14.50 -0.39
CA SER A 5 -1.78 13.29 -1.21
C SER A 5 -3.07 13.29 -2.04
N ASN A 6 -3.00 12.88 -3.30
CA ASN A 6 -4.19 12.76 -4.16
C ASN A 6 -5.26 11.88 -3.47
N GLU A 7 -4.85 10.90 -2.66
CA GLU A 7 -5.74 10.09 -1.84
C GLU A 7 -6.51 10.88 -0.79
N ALA A 8 -5.86 11.84 -0.12
CA ALA A 8 -6.52 12.66 0.88
C ALA A 8 -7.67 13.46 0.26
N ARG A 9 -7.47 14.01 -0.95
CA ARG A 9 -8.51 14.72 -1.69
C ARG A 9 -9.66 13.80 -2.10
N ILE A 10 -9.34 12.57 -2.52
CA ILE A 10 -10.34 11.54 -2.85
C ILE A 10 -11.17 11.19 -1.62
N LEU A 11 -10.54 10.98 -0.46
CA LEU A 11 -11.24 10.66 0.79
C LEU A 11 -12.17 11.80 1.22
N LEU A 12 -11.73 13.04 1.10
CA LEU A 12 -12.57 14.22 1.34
C LEU A 12 -13.76 14.29 0.36
N ALA A 13 -13.53 14.01 -0.92
CA ALA A 13 -14.59 13.99 -1.93
C ALA A 13 -15.60 12.86 -1.68
N LEU A 14 -15.16 11.69 -1.20
CA LEU A 14 -16.05 10.60 -0.79
C LEU A 14 -16.89 10.98 0.43
N GLN A 15 -16.28 11.63 1.42
CA GLN A 15 -16.99 12.13 2.60
C GLN A 15 -18.05 13.17 2.21
N ALA A 16 -17.74 14.08 1.28
CA ALA A 16 -18.70 15.05 0.77
C ALA A 16 -19.89 14.38 0.06
N LEU A 17 -19.65 13.32 -0.72
CA LEU A 17 -20.70 12.54 -1.37
C LEU A 17 -21.56 11.75 -0.38
N GLN A 18 -21.03 11.37 0.79
CA GLN A 18 -21.81 10.74 1.85
C GLN A 18 -22.67 11.76 2.60
N ASN A 19 -22.14 12.96 2.84
CA ASN A 19 -22.83 14.01 3.59
C ASN A 19 -23.93 14.72 2.79
N ASP A 20 -23.80 14.81 1.47
CA ASP A 20 -24.80 15.44 0.59
C ASP A 20 -25.33 14.46 -0.47
N PRO A 21 -26.53 13.87 -0.27
CA PRO A 21 -27.15 12.97 -1.24
C PRO A 21 -27.48 13.61 -2.60
N LYS A 22 -27.57 14.95 -2.67
CA LYS A 22 -27.83 15.68 -3.93
C LYS A 22 -26.55 15.96 -4.71
N LEU A 23 -25.38 15.77 -4.10
CA LEU A 23 -24.09 16.02 -4.74
C LEU A 23 -23.73 14.91 -5.74
N GLY A 24 -23.63 15.27 -7.01
CA GLY A 24 -23.18 14.36 -8.07
C GLY A 24 -21.67 14.09 -8.03
N ILE A 25 -21.25 12.88 -8.41
CA ILE A 25 -19.83 12.47 -8.44
C ILE A 25 -18.97 13.40 -9.31
N ARG A 26 -19.48 13.85 -10.47
CA ARG A 26 -18.76 14.80 -11.35
C ARG A 26 -18.52 16.14 -10.67
N ARG A 27 -19.51 16.63 -9.93
CA ARG A 27 -19.41 17.91 -9.21
C ARG A 27 -18.43 17.81 -8.05
N ALA A 28 -18.51 16.74 -7.26
CA ALA A 28 -17.53 16.46 -6.21
C ALA A 28 -16.11 16.34 -6.78
N ALA A 29 -15.92 15.61 -7.88
CA ALA A 29 -14.63 15.47 -8.53
C ALA A 29 -14.02 16.83 -8.92
N SER A 30 -14.84 17.71 -9.50
CA SER A 30 -14.42 19.08 -9.84
C SER A 30 -14.12 19.94 -8.62
N MET A 31 -14.90 19.84 -7.55
CA MET A 31 -14.72 20.65 -6.33
C MET A 31 -13.44 20.30 -5.57
N TYR A 32 -13.05 19.03 -5.57
CA TYR A 32 -11.88 18.53 -4.86
C TYR A 32 -10.65 18.31 -5.77
N GLU A 33 -10.72 18.78 -7.02
CA GLU A 33 -9.64 18.67 -8.01
C GLU A 33 -9.14 17.22 -8.22
N VAL A 34 -10.07 16.26 -8.25
CA VAL A 34 -9.77 14.84 -8.50
C VAL A 34 -10.38 14.38 -9.82
N SER A 35 -9.74 13.42 -10.48
CA SER A 35 -10.32 12.81 -11.68
C SER A 35 -11.63 12.09 -11.34
N TYR A 36 -12.66 12.32 -12.17
CA TYR A 36 -13.94 11.64 -12.06
C TYR A 36 -13.80 10.11 -12.05
N GLY A 37 -12.94 9.57 -12.93
CA GLY A 37 -12.71 8.13 -13.02
C GLY A 37 -12.15 7.57 -11.72
N THR A 38 -11.17 8.26 -11.13
CA THR A 38 -10.56 7.88 -9.85
C THR A 38 -11.57 7.91 -8.72
N LEU A 39 -12.36 8.99 -8.60
CA LEU A 39 -13.38 9.12 -7.56
C LEU A 39 -14.48 8.05 -7.69
N ARG A 40 -14.94 7.77 -8.92
CA ARG A 40 -15.92 6.72 -9.20
C ARG A 40 -15.40 5.34 -8.81
N ASN A 41 -14.17 5.01 -9.18
CA ASN A 41 -13.55 3.73 -8.85
C ASN A 41 -13.47 3.56 -7.32
N ARG A 42 -13.10 4.63 -6.62
CA ARG A 42 -12.98 4.64 -5.16
C ARG A 42 -14.30 4.50 -4.44
N LYS A 43 -15.34 5.16 -4.94
CA LYS A 43 -16.72 4.96 -4.48
C LYS A 43 -17.17 3.51 -4.65
N ASN A 44 -16.71 2.83 -5.70
CA ASN A 44 -16.99 1.42 -5.95
C ASN A 44 -16.09 0.45 -5.15
N GLY A 45 -15.28 0.94 -4.22
CA GLY A 45 -14.39 0.12 -3.39
C GLY A 45 -13.09 -0.32 -4.07
N ILE A 46 -12.75 0.22 -5.24
CA ILE A 46 -11.48 -0.07 -5.91
C ILE A 46 -10.38 0.71 -5.19
N GLN A 47 -9.48 -0.02 -4.53
CA GLN A 47 -8.33 0.52 -3.81
C GLN A 47 -7.29 1.17 -4.73
N SER A 48 -6.39 1.94 -4.13
CA SER A 48 -5.22 2.46 -4.83
C SER A 48 -4.32 1.32 -5.26
N ARG A 49 -3.52 1.55 -6.31
CA ARG A 49 -2.48 0.57 -6.68
C ARG A 49 -1.45 0.38 -5.57
N GLY A 50 -1.22 1.39 -4.74
CA GLY A 50 -0.32 1.30 -3.56
C GLY A 50 -0.90 0.48 -2.41
N ASP A 51 -2.22 0.51 -2.23
CA ASP A 51 -2.90 -0.23 -1.16
C ASP A 51 -3.32 -1.64 -1.59
N TRP A 52 -3.28 -1.92 -2.90
CA TRP A 52 -3.71 -3.19 -3.45
C TRP A 52 -2.69 -4.29 -3.14
N ILE A 53 -3.15 -5.34 -2.46
CA ILE A 53 -2.34 -6.52 -2.16
C ILE A 53 -2.37 -7.50 -3.35
N PRO A 54 -1.22 -7.80 -3.98
CA PRO A 54 -1.17 -8.76 -5.08
C PRO A 54 -1.46 -10.19 -4.61
N LYS A 55 -2.18 -10.96 -5.44
CA LYS A 55 -2.42 -12.40 -5.19
C LYS A 55 -1.14 -13.24 -5.13
N SER A 56 -0.05 -12.75 -5.72
CA SER A 56 1.27 -13.38 -5.71
C SER A 56 2.10 -13.04 -4.47
N ARG A 57 1.54 -12.27 -3.51
CA ARG A 57 2.21 -11.99 -2.24
C ARG A 57 2.39 -13.29 -1.46
N LYS A 58 3.63 -13.60 -1.08
CA LYS A 58 4.00 -14.81 -0.33
C LYS A 58 4.06 -14.57 1.18
N LEU A 59 4.52 -13.39 1.57
CA LEU A 59 4.69 -13.00 2.97
C LEU A 59 3.41 -12.39 3.53
N SER A 60 3.16 -12.61 4.80
CA SER A 60 2.10 -11.96 5.56
C SER A 60 2.51 -10.55 5.99
N ASP A 61 1.54 -9.74 6.43
CA ASP A 61 1.82 -8.41 6.99
C ASP A 61 2.80 -8.47 8.17
N LEU A 62 2.68 -9.50 9.00
CA LEU A 62 3.55 -9.70 10.15
C LEU A 62 4.99 -10.00 9.72
N GLU A 63 5.16 -10.85 8.71
CA GLU A 63 6.50 -11.22 8.21
C GLU A 63 7.18 -10.07 7.47
N GLU A 64 6.43 -9.30 6.69
CA GLU A 64 6.96 -8.08 6.08
C GLU A 64 7.37 -7.06 7.15
N ASN A 65 6.60 -6.93 8.25
CA ASN A 65 6.98 -6.08 9.38
C ASN A 65 8.28 -6.56 10.06
N ILE A 66 8.46 -7.87 10.24
CA ILE A 66 9.71 -8.43 10.78
C ILE A 66 10.89 -8.07 9.87
N ILE A 67 10.74 -8.20 8.56
CA ILE A 67 11.78 -7.84 7.58
C ILE A 67 12.09 -6.34 7.63
N ILE A 68 11.09 -5.47 7.77
CA ILE A 68 11.31 -4.03 7.93
C ILE A 68 12.12 -3.74 9.19
N GLN A 69 11.76 -4.34 10.33
CA GLN A 69 12.51 -4.18 11.58
C GLN A 69 13.94 -4.67 11.44
N PHE A 70 14.16 -5.80 10.76
CA PHE A 70 15.49 -6.32 10.46
C PHE A 70 16.31 -5.34 9.61
N ILE A 71 15.73 -4.72 8.58
CA ILE A 71 16.42 -3.73 7.75
C ILE A 71 16.79 -2.48 8.56
N LEU A 72 15.87 -1.99 9.41
CA LEU A 72 16.12 -0.85 10.28
C LEU A 72 17.22 -1.15 11.32
N ASP A 73 17.25 -2.36 11.87
CA ASP A 73 18.31 -2.81 12.76
C ASP A 73 19.67 -2.87 12.04
N LEU A 74 19.72 -3.39 10.80
CA LEU A 74 20.94 -3.38 9.99
C LEU A 74 21.47 -1.96 9.75
N ASP A 75 20.58 -1.03 9.34
CA ASP A 75 20.94 0.37 9.08
C ASP A 75 21.43 1.07 10.36
N SER A 76 20.78 0.80 11.51
CA SER A 76 21.19 1.36 12.80
C SER A 76 22.59 0.92 13.24
N ARG A 77 23.03 -0.26 12.80
CA ARG A 77 24.37 -0.81 13.05
C ARG A 77 25.40 -0.37 12.00
N GLY A 78 24.99 0.41 10.99
CA GLY A 78 25.85 0.86 9.90
C GLY A 78 26.11 -0.22 8.83
N PHE A 79 25.33 -1.31 8.81
CA PHE A 79 25.45 -2.32 7.76
C PHE A 79 24.53 -1.97 6.58
N PRO A 80 25.02 -2.07 5.33
CA PRO A 80 24.18 -1.82 4.16
C PRO A 80 23.12 -2.92 4.02
N SER A 81 21.86 -2.51 3.86
CA SER A 81 20.74 -3.41 3.57
C SER A 81 20.83 -3.98 2.15
N ARG A 82 21.55 -5.10 1.98
CA ARG A 82 21.65 -5.81 0.70
C ARG A 82 20.40 -6.65 0.44
N LEU A 83 19.97 -6.71 -0.82
CA LEU A 83 18.82 -7.55 -1.25
C LEU A 83 18.97 -9.00 -0.81
N ARG A 84 20.20 -9.54 -0.83
CA ARG A 84 20.49 -10.90 -0.39
C ARG A 84 20.12 -11.15 1.08
N PHE A 85 20.38 -10.21 1.98
CA PHE A 85 20.05 -10.38 3.39
C PHE A 85 18.53 -10.36 3.63
N VAL A 86 17.82 -9.53 2.87
CA VAL A 86 16.36 -9.48 2.88
C VAL A 86 15.77 -10.79 2.33
N GLU A 87 16.35 -11.33 1.26
CA GLU A 87 15.97 -12.61 0.68
C GLU A 87 16.21 -13.78 1.64
N GLU A 88 17.38 -13.84 2.30
CA GLU A 88 17.70 -14.85 3.31
C GLU A 88 16.72 -14.79 4.49
N MET A 89 16.42 -13.59 5.00
CA MET A 89 15.43 -13.41 6.09
C MET A 89 14.03 -13.85 5.65
N ALA A 90 13.58 -13.44 4.46
CA ALA A 90 12.29 -13.86 3.92
C ALA A 90 12.19 -15.37 3.72
N ASN A 91 13.26 -16.01 3.23
CA ASN A 91 13.33 -17.45 3.04
C ASN A 91 13.36 -18.22 4.37
N SER A 92 13.97 -17.68 5.42
CA SER A 92 13.90 -18.25 6.76
C SER A 92 12.46 -18.30 7.26
N LEU A 93 11.73 -17.18 7.19
CA LEU A 93 10.33 -17.09 7.61
C LEU A 93 9.40 -18.00 6.78
N LEU A 94 9.67 -18.13 5.48
CA LEU A 94 8.94 -19.04 4.62
C LEU A 94 9.24 -20.51 4.94
N GLY A 95 10.52 -20.83 5.23
CA GLY A 95 10.96 -22.17 5.63
C GLY A 95 10.29 -22.64 6.92
N ASP A 96 10.12 -21.74 7.89
CA ASP A 96 9.47 -22.05 9.17
C ASP A 96 7.99 -22.46 9.02
N ARG A 97 7.33 -22.15 7.89
CA ARG A 97 5.95 -22.58 7.58
C ARG A 97 5.87 -23.67 6.49
N ASP A 98 7.00 -24.19 6.02
CA ASP A 98 7.09 -25.07 4.86
C ASP A 98 6.56 -24.44 3.55
N ALA A 99 6.73 -23.12 3.38
CA ALA A 99 6.35 -22.40 2.16
C ALA A 99 7.48 -22.33 1.12
N PRO A 100 7.16 -22.20 -0.19
CA PRO A 100 8.18 -22.11 -1.24
C PRO A 100 8.99 -20.80 -1.14
N PRO A 101 10.32 -20.85 -1.37
CA PRO A 101 11.21 -19.70 -1.21
C PRO A 101 10.88 -18.57 -2.18
N VAL A 102 11.28 -17.35 -1.82
CA VAL A 102 11.37 -16.21 -2.74
C VAL A 102 12.58 -16.38 -3.66
N GLY A 103 12.54 -15.74 -4.84
CA GLY A 103 13.62 -15.81 -5.82
C GLY A 103 13.54 -17.01 -6.78
N LYS A 104 14.53 -17.12 -7.67
CA LYS A 104 14.68 -18.28 -8.58
C LYS A 104 15.54 -19.32 -7.88
N ARG A 105 15.17 -20.59 -8.01
CA ARG A 105 16.04 -21.73 -7.68
C ARG A 105 17.15 -21.85 -8.72
#